data_AF-A0A1I7RH85-F1
#
_entry.id   AF-A0A1I7RH85-F1
#
_cell.length_a   1.000
_cell.length_b   1.000
_cell.length_c   1.000
_cell.angle_alpha   90.00
_cell.angle_beta   90.00
_cell.angle_gamma   90.00
#
_symmetry.space_group_name_H-M   'P 1'
#
loop_
_entity.id
_entity.type
_entity.pdbx_description
1 polymer ?
#
loop_
_entity_poly.entity_id
_entity_poly.type
_entity_poly.pdbx_seq_one_letter_code
_entity_poly.pdbx_strand_id
1 'polypeptide(L)'
;MGSVGICLWQRRNECRKENEKRPPIELEQFLNEYVKTGKVSAMVIHPHFEVIDVFLTKDKADDFQAQAKKFLSTFSSGPERYAKDPDLRVSFKCDEKQLETAISEAQQAFSGTSEIKVELNSFPGPKEIGFIVLSSVIAIVLVGSFNL
;
A
#
# COMPACT_ATOMS: atom_id res chain seq x y z
N MET A 1 -13.32 18.63 -13.03
CA MET A 1 -12.26 17.74 -12.49
C MET A 1 -12.43 16.38 -13.16
N GLY A 2 -11.43 15.88 -13.87
CA GLY A 2 -11.49 14.54 -14.50
C GLY A 2 -11.42 13.42 -13.47
N SER A 3 -11.80 12.20 -13.86
CA SER A 3 -11.80 10.99 -13.01
C SER A 3 -10.44 10.74 -12.32
N VAL A 4 -9.34 11.03 -13.02
CA VAL A 4 -7.97 10.98 -12.46
C VAL A 4 -7.81 11.87 -11.23
N GLY A 5 -8.33 13.11 -11.29
CA GLY A 5 -8.22 14.07 -10.18
C GLY A 5 -9.01 13.65 -8.95
N ILE A 6 -10.16 12.99 -9.15
CA ILE A 6 -10.99 12.46 -8.06
C ILE A 6 -10.25 11.31 -7.37
N CYS A 7 -9.65 10.39 -8.12
CA CYS A 7 -8.89 9.28 -7.56
C CYS A 7 -7.66 9.76 -6.76
N LEU A 8 -6.93 10.75 -7.27
CA LEU A 8 -5.78 11.34 -6.55
C LEU A 8 -6.21 12.02 -5.25
N TRP A 9 -7.34 12.72 -5.26
CA TRP A 9 -7.88 13.37 -4.06
C TRP A 9 -8.28 12.35 -2.99
N GLN A 10 -8.94 11.26 -3.39
CA GLN A 10 -9.31 10.17 -2.47
C GLN A 10 -8.07 9.54 -1.82
N ARG A 11 -7.08 9.12 -2.63
CA ARG A 11 -5.83 8.54 -2.11
C ARG A 11 -5.09 9.48 -1.15
N ARG A 12 -5.02 10.78 -1.46
CA ARG A 12 -4.41 11.78 -0.56
C ARG A 12 -5.14 11.85 0.79
N ASN A 13 -6.46 11.85 0.77
CA ASN A 13 -7.25 11.93 2.00
C ASN A 13 -7.10 10.66 2.85
N GLU A 14 -7.05 9.48 2.22
CA GLU A 14 -6.77 8.21 2.88
C GLU A 14 -5.37 8.21 3.51
N CYS A 15 -4.34 8.61 2.74
CA CYS A 15 -2.97 8.68 3.25
C CYS A 15 -2.85 9.64 4.45
N ARG A 16 -3.54 10.79 4.40
CA ARG A 16 -3.58 11.76 5.51
C ARG A 16 -4.24 11.17 6.75
N LYS A 17 -5.41 10.55 6.60
CA LYS A 17 -6.12 9.91 7.72
C LYS A 17 -5.29 8.82 8.38
N GLU A 18 -4.57 8.03 7.59
CA GLU A 18 -3.69 6.99 8.16
C GLU A 18 -2.42 7.58 8.78
N ASN A 19 -1.88 8.69 8.28
CA ASN A 19 -0.77 9.39 8.95
C ASN A 19 -1.21 9.98 10.30
N GLU A 20 -2.45 10.46 10.40
CA GLU A 20 -3.00 10.97 11.66
C GLU A 20 -3.17 9.84 12.70
N LYS A 21 -3.58 8.64 12.28
CA LYS A 21 -3.70 7.48 13.17
C LYS A 21 -2.35 6.86 13.52
N ARG A 22 -1.43 6.81 12.56
CA ARG A 22 -0.12 6.15 12.63
C ARG A 22 0.92 7.07 11.97
N PRO A 23 1.57 7.94 12.75
CA PRO A 23 2.57 8.84 12.20
C PRO A 23 3.74 8.03 11.64
N PRO A 24 4.24 8.39 10.44
CA PRO A 24 5.35 7.66 9.84
C PRO A 24 6.64 7.85 10.62
N ILE A 25 7.42 6.78 10.76
CA ILE A 25 8.77 6.80 11.32
C ILE A 25 9.81 7.06 10.22
N GLU A 26 11.02 7.43 10.61
CA GLU A 26 12.12 7.64 9.65
C GLU A 26 12.64 6.31 9.08
N LEU A 27 13.05 6.34 7.81
CA LEU A 27 13.58 5.17 7.10
C LEU A 27 14.78 4.54 7.82
N GLU A 28 15.72 5.36 8.31
CA GLU A 28 16.92 4.85 8.99
C GLU A 28 16.58 4.09 10.28
N GLN A 29 15.61 4.60 11.05
CA GLN A 29 15.10 3.92 12.23
C GLN A 29 14.45 2.58 11.85
N PHE A 30 13.62 2.58 10.80
CA PHE A 30 12.97 1.37 10.31
C PHE A 30 13.96 0.28 9.90
N LEU A 31 14.98 0.63 9.11
CA LEU A 31 15.97 -0.31 8.62
C LEU A 31 16.75 -0.97 9.78
N ASN A 32 17.14 -0.19 10.78
CA ASN A 32 17.92 -0.67 11.91
C ASN A 32 17.10 -1.52 12.89
N GLU A 33 15.88 -1.10 13.21
CA GLU A 33 15.09 -1.74 14.28
C GLU A 33 14.25 -2.93 13.80
N TYR A 34 13.78 -2.91 12.54
CA TYR A 34 12.80 -3.88 12.05
C TYR A 34 13.32 -4.75 10.91
N VAL A 35 14.03 -4.17 9.94
CA VAL A 35 14.54 -4.94 8.79
C VAL A 35 15.72 -5.81 9.22
N LYS A 36 16.72 -5.24 9.90
CA LYS A 36 17.87 -6.01 10.44
C LYS A 36 17.48 -7.07 11.48
N THR A 37 16.35 -6.91 12.16
CA THR A 37 15.88 -7.85 13.17
C THR A 37 14.95 -8.94 12.62
N GLY A 38 14.63 -8.91 11.32
CA GLY A 38 13.79 -9.92 10.67
C GLY A 38 12.32 -9.88 11.09
N LYS A 39 11.85 -8.77 11.67
CA LYS A 39 10.48 -8.64 12.18
C LYS A 39 9.46 -8.29 11.09
N VAL A 40 9.91 -8.04 9.87
CA VAL A 40 9.06 -7.61 8.75
C VAL A 40 8.60 -8.81 7.94
N SER A 41 7.29 -8.91 7.73
CA SER A 41 6.66 -9.96 6.92
C SER A 41 6.35 -9.49 5.49
N ALA A 42 5.84 -8.27 5.37
CA ALA A 42 5.51 -7.65 4.10
C ALA A 42 5.64 -6.13 4.21
N MET A 43 5.85 -5.48 3.08
CA MET A 43 5.84 -4.04 2.94
C MET A 43 5.14 -3.62 1.64
N VAL A 44 4.40 -2.53 1.70
CA VAL A 44 3.73 -1.93 0.55
C VAL A 44 4.28 -0.52 0.38
N ILE A 45 4.92 -0.28 -0.76
CA ILE A 45 5.52 1.00 -1.09
C ILE A 45 4.48 1.86 -1.80
N HIS A 46 4.30 3.11 -1.35
CA HIS A 46 3.45 4.11 -1.99
C HIS A 46 4.33 5.27 -2.51
N PRO A 47 4.88 5.16 -3.74
CA PRO A 47 5.87 6.11 -4.27
C PRO A 47 5.36 7.55 -4.28
N HIS A 48 4.11 7.74 -4.69
CA HIS A 48 3.45 9.05 -4.82
C HIS A 48 3.26 9.79 -3.49
N PHE A 49 3.36 9.07 -2.36
CA PHE A 49 3.18 9.64 -1.04
C PHE A 49 4.43 9.55 -0.17
N GLU A 50 5.55 9.04 -0.70
CA GLU A 50 6.80 8.92 0.05
C GLU A 50 6.63 8.11 1.36
N VAL A 51 5.70 7.13 1.35
CA VAL A 51 5.36 6.31 2.51
C VAL A 51 5.41 4.83 2.18
N ILE A 52 5.91 4.03 3.12
CA ILE A 52 5.90 2.57 3.10
C ILE A 52 5.02 2.10 4.24
N ASP A 53 4.06 1.27 3.92
CA ASP A 53 3.24 0.57 4.89
C ASP A 53 3.89 -0.78 5.22
N VAL A 54 4.14 -1.02 6.50
CA VAL A 54 4.92 -2.17 6.97
C VAL A 54 4.05 -3.10 7.80
N PHE A 55 4.16 -4.39 7.54
CA PHE A 55 3.46 -5.47 8.25
C PHE A 55 4.46 -6.34 8.99
N LEU A 56 4.30 -6.44 10.31
CA LEU A 56 5.21 -7.20 11.15
C LEU A 56 4.79 -8.67 11.22
N THR A 57 5.78 -9.56 11.30
CA THR A 57 5.58 -10.98 11.57
C THR A 57 5.00 -11.11 12.98
N LYS A 58 3.76 -11.59 13.08
CA LYS A 58 3.12 -11.84 14.38
C LYS A 58 3.63 -13.18 14.95
N ASP A 59 3.92 -13.19 16.24
CA ASP A 59 4.10 -14.45 16.97
C ASP A 59 2.77 -15.24 16.96
N LYS A 60 2.87 -16.57 16.85
CA LYS A 60 1.78 -17.55 16.56
C LYS A 60 0.52 -17.49 17.45
N ALA A 61 0.45 -16.62 18.45
CA ALA A 61 -0.69 -16.48 19.36
C ALA A 61 -1.88 -15.70 18.75
N ASP A 62 -1.65 -14.89 17.71
CA ASP A 62 -2.69 -14.02 17.11
C ASP A 62 -3.49 -14.67 15.95
N ASP A 63 -3.12 -15.88 15.52
CA ASP A 63 -3.73 -16.57 14.38
C ASP A 63 -5.22 -16.91 14.61
N PHE A 64 -5.66 -17.00 15.86
CA PHE A 64 -7.03 -17.35 16.21
C PHE A 64 -8.03 -16.21 15.90
N GLN A 65 -7.63 -14.95 16.02
CA GLN A 65 -8.48 -13.81 15.63
C GLN A 65 -8.47 -13.55 14.12
N ALA A 66 -7.40 -13.95 13.42
CA ALA A 66 -7.29 -13.79 11.96
C ALA A 66 -8.28 -14.70 11.20
N GLN A 67 -8.58 -15.90 11.71
CA GLN A 67 -9.59 -16.78 11.11
C GLN A 67 -11.02 -16.26 11.26
N ALA A 68 -11.36 -15.62 12.37
CA ALA A 68 -12.71 -15.08 12.57
C ALA A 68 -13.03 -13.91 11.61
N LYS A 69 -12.03 -13.13 11.19
CA LYS A 69 -12.19 -12.05 10.20
C LYS A 69 -12.33 -12.54 8.75
N LYS A 70 -11.84 -13.74 8.42
CA LYS A 70 -11.94 -14.32 7.07
C LYS A 70 -13.38 -14.58 6.60
N PHE A 71 -14.31 -14.79 7.53
CA PHE A 71 -15.72 -15.03 7.18
C PHE A 71 -16.49 -13.77 6.77
N LEU A 72 -16.00 -12.57 7.13
CA LEU A 72 -16.63 -11.29 6.75
C LEU A 72 -16.00 -10.66 5.51
N SER A 73 -14.79 -11.09 5.10
CA SER A 73 -14.08 -10.56 3.93
C SER A 73 -14.54 -11.16 2.60
N THR A 74 -15.34 -12.23 2.61
CA THR A 74 -15.88 -12.85 1.39
C THR A 74 -16.80 -11.91 0.59
N PHE A 75 -17.32 -10.83 1.21
CA PHE A 75 -18.16 -9.84 0.54
C PHE A 75 -17.42 -8.56 0.07
N SER A 76 -16.11 -8.43 0.34
CA SER A 76 -15.31 -7.32 -0.20
C SER A 76 -14.43 -7.81 -1.34
N SER A 77 -14.85 -7.57 -2.59
CA SER A 77 -14.07 -7.86 -3.79
C SER A 77 -12.87 -6.90 -3.94
N GLY A 78 -11.90 -7.02 -3.04
CA GLY A 78 -10.58 -6.41 -3.12
C GLY A 78 -9.51 -7.48 -2.81
N PRO A 79 -8.25 -7.31 -3.28
CA PRO A 79 -7.19 -8.21 -2.89
C PRO A 79 -7.13 -8.28 -1.36
N GLU A 80 -7.23 -9.47 -0.78
CA GLU A 80 -7.32 -9.73 0.68
C GLU A 80 -6.26 -9.00 1.53
N ARG A 81 -5.17 -8.54 0.91
CA ARG A 81 -3.99 -7.93 1.54
C ARG A 81 -4.21 -6.51 2.06
N TYR A 82 -5.25 -5.81 1.59
CA TYR A 82 -5.60 -4.45 2.03
C TYR A 82 -6.64 -4.41 3.16
N ALA A 83 -7.10 -5.56 3.64
CA ALA A 83 -8.09 -5.62 4.72
C ALA A 83 -7.48 -5.44 6.12
N LYS A 84 -6.17 -5.60 6.24
CA LYS A 84 -5.43 -5.35 7.49
C LYS A 84 -4.75 -4.01 7.38
N ASP A 85 -4.97 -3.16 8.38
CA ASP A 85 -4.21 -1.93 8.49
C ASP A 85 -2.72 -2.22 8.74
N PRO A 86 -1.80 -1.34 8.27
CA PRO A 86 -0.37 -1.50 8.51
C PRO A 86 -0.02 -1.42 9.99
N ASP A 87 0.95 -2.23 10.41
CA ASP A 87 1.42 -2.20 11.81
C ASP A 87 2.30 -0.95 12.04
N LEU A 88 3.07 -0.54 11.03
CA LEU A 88 3.92 0.66 11.03
C LEU A 88 3.87 1.37 9.69
N ARG A 89 4.16 2.67 9.69
CA ARG A 89 4.33 3.47 8.46
C ARG A 89 5.71 4.10 8.49
N VAL A 90 6.37 4.18 7.35
CA VAL A 90 7.74 4.70 7.23
C VAL A 90 7.75 5.77 6.15
N SER A 91 8.24 6.96 6.47
CA SER A 91 8.47 8.00 5.48
C SER A 91 9.85 7.84 4.86
N PHE A 92 9.95 7.98 3.54
CA PHE A 92 11.21 7.96 2.80
C PHE A 92 11.27 9.15 1.85
N LYS A 93 12.46 9.73 1.64
CA LYS A 93 12.68 10.86 0.72
C LYS A 93 13.62 10.50 -0.43
N CYS A 94 13.70 9.21 -0.74
CA CYS A 94 14.65 8.64 -1.69
C CYS A 94 13.96 8.37 -3.03
N ASP A 95 14.74 8.36 -4.11
CA ASP A 95 14.25 7.91 -5.42
C ASP A 95 13.86 6.42 -5.37
N GLU A 96 12.93 5.98 -6.22
CA GLU A 96 12.40 4.61 -6.24
C GLU A 96 13.52 3.57 -6.38
N LYS A 97 14.50 3.85 -7.24
CA LYS A 97 15.69 3.00 -7.43
C LYS A 97 16.58 2.93 -6.19
N GLN A 98 16.70 4.03 -5.46
CA GLN A 98 17.48 4.08 -4.22
C GLN A 98 16.76 3.33 -3.11
N LEU A 99 15.43 3.39 -3.10
CA LEU A 99 14.60 2.65 -2.15
C LEU A 99 14.69 1.14 -2.39
N GLU A 100 14.57 0.68 -3.63
CA GLU A 100 14.74 -0.74 -3.98
C GLU A 100 16.14 -1.25 -3.58
N THR A 101 17.16 -0.44 -3.86
CA THR A 101 18.55 -0.76 -3.49
C THR A 101 18.71 -0.84 -1.98
N ALA A 102 18.22 0.15 -1.22
CA ALA A 102 18.31 0.16 0.24
C ALA A 102 17.56 -1.01 0.89
N ILE A 103 16.39 -1.39 0.34
CA ILE A 103 15.63 -2.55 0.80
C ILE A 103 16.38 -3.84 0.49
N SER A 104 16.92 -3.98 -0.73
CA SER A 104 17.69 -5.15 -1.14
C SER A 104 18.98 -5.29 -0.31
N GLU A 105 19.70 -4.21 -0.05
CA GLU A 105 20.90 -4.20 0.79
C GLU A 105 20.57 -4.57 2.24
N ALA A 106 19.49 -4.02 2.80
CA ALA A 106 19.04 -4.34 4.15
C ALA A 106 18.55 -5.79 4.29
N GLN A 107 17.96 -6.36 3.22
CA GLN A 107 17.61 -7.78 3.13
C GLN A 107 18.85 -8.67 3.03
N GLN A 108 19.85 -8.30 2.22
CA GLN A 108 21.10 -9.07 2.09
C GLN A 108 21.95 -9.05 3.37
N ALA A 109 21.93 -7.92 4.10
CA ALA A 109 22.54 -7.82 5.42
C ALA A 109 21.87 -8.73 6.46
N PHE A 110 20.65 -9.19 6.20
CA PHE A 110 19.92 -10.14 7.02
C PHE A 110 20.10 -11.57 6.50
N SER A 111 20.89 -12.39 7.18
CA SER A 111 21.17 -13.79 6.80
C SER A 111 20.02 -14.78 7.05
N GLY A 112 18.79 -14.28 7.29
CA GLY A 112 17.62 -15.11 7.60
C GLY A 112 16.77 -15.46 6.38
N THR A 113 16.27 -16.69 6.32
CA THR A 113 15.50 -17.28 5.21
C THR A 113 14.08 -16.69 5.02
N SER A 114 13.75 -15.59 5.70
CA SER A 114 12.41 -15.01 5.68
C SER A 114 12.29 -14.07 4.48
N GLU A 115 11.67 -14.56 3.41
CA GLU A 115 11.41 -13.80 2.19
C GLU A 115 10.38 -12.69 2.49
N ILE A 116 10.86 -11.44 2.56
CA ILE A 116 9.98 -10.29 2.81
C ILE A 116 9.23 -9.99 1.51
N LYS A 117 7.89 -9.98 1.58
CA LYS A 117 7.06 -9.66 0.42
C LYS A 117 7.03 -8.15 0.21
N VAL A 118 7.52 -7.68 -0.93
CA VAL A 118 7.47 -6.27 -1.33
C VAL A 118 6.41 -6.08 -2.40
N GLU A 119 5.50 -5.14 -2.20
CA GLU A 119 4.48 -4.76 -3.18
C GLU A 119 4.56 -3.27 -3.49
N LEU A 120 4.43 -2.91 -4.77
CA LEU A 120 4.45 -1.54 -5.24
C LEU A 120 3.02 -1.07 -5.52
N ASN A 121 2.53 -0.09 -4.78
CA ASN A 121 1.23 0.52 -5.00
C ASN A 121 1.34 1.82 -5.82
N SER A 122 1.67 1.67 -7.10
CA SER A 122 1.74 2.78 -8.03
C SER A 122 0.35 3.31 -8.41
N PHE A 123 0.26 4.61 -8.64
CA PHE A 123 -0.92 5.24 -9.25
C PHE A 123 -0.70 5.40 -10.76
N PRO A 124 -1.73 5.17 -11.60
CA PRO A 124 -3.03 4.59 -11.25
C PRO A 124 -2.93 3.06 -11.10
N GLY A 125 -3.51 2.53 -10.03
CA GLY A 125 -3.64 1.09 -9.82
C GLY A 125 -4.78 0.49 -10.66
N PRO A 126 -4.90 -0.86 -10.72
CA PRO A 126 -5.88 -1.54 -11.57
C PRO A 126 -7.33 -1.08 -11.36
N LYS A 127 -7.73 -0.81 -10.12
CA LYS A 127 -9.08 -0.32 -9.78
C LYS A 127 -9.33 1.11 -10.30
N GLU A 128 -8.33 1.98 -10.18
CA GLU A 128 -8.41 3.35 -10.67
C GLU A 128 -8.41 3.39 -12.18
N ILE A 129 -7.61 2.54 -12.83
CA ILE A 129 -7.66 2.36 -14.29
C ILE A 129 -9.08 1.96 -14.71
N GLY A 130 -9.67 0.95 -14.06
CA GLY A 130 -11.05 0.54 -14.34
C GLY A 130 -12.06 1.69 -14.20
N PHE A 131 -11.96 2.47 -13.12
CA PHE A 131 -12.82 3.64 -12.89
C PHE A 131 -12.58 4.74 -13.93
N ILE A 132 -11.33 5.05 -14.27
CA ILE A 132 -10.95 6.06 -15.27
C ILE A 132 -11.49 5.65 -16.64
N VAL A 133 -11.32 4.39 -17.05
CA VAL A 133 -11.83 3.89 -18.33
C VAL A 133 -13.35 3.93 -18.36
N LEU A 134 -14.03 3.39 -17.34
CA LEU A 134 -15.49 3.34 -17.29
C LEU A 134 -16.11 4.75 -17.31
N SER A 135 -15.58 5.67 -16.50
CA SER A 135 -16.05 7.06 -16.46
C SER A 135 -15.81 7.79 -17.78
N SER A 136 -14.71 7.52 -18.46
CA SER A 136 -14.41 8.10 -19.77
C SER A 136 -15.38 7.61 -20.85
N VAL A 137 -15.70 6.30 -20.87
CA VAL A 137 -16.67 5.73 -21.81
C VAL A 137 -18.06 6.33 -21.61
N ILE A 138 -18.53 6.43 -20.36
CA ILE A 138 -19.84 7.02 -20.05
C ILE A 138 -19.90 8.49 -20.48
N ALA A 139 -18.85 9.26 -20.23
CA ALA A 139 -18.78 10.66 -20.64
C ALA A 139 -18.91 10.82 -22.17
N ILE A 140 -18.23 9.97 -22.95
CA ILE A 140 -18.31 9.98 -24.41
C ILE A 140 -19.73 9.65 -24.89
N VAL A 141 -20.37 8.62 -24.33
CA VAL A 141 -21.73 8.21 -24.69
C VAL A 141 -22.74 9.32 -24.39
N LEU A 142 -22.64 9.97 -23.23
CA LEU A 142 -23.54 11.08 -22.86
C LEU A 142 -23.35 12.29 -23.78
N VAL A 143 -22.12 12.70 -24.06
CA VAL A 143 -21.86 13.84 -24.98
C VAL A 143 -22.31 13.53 -26.40
N GLY A 144 -22.13 12.29 -26.87
CA GLY A 144 -22.61 11.84 -28.17
C GLY A 144 -24.15 11.78 -28.26
N SER A 145 -24.83 11.41 -27.18
CA SER A 145 -26.30 11.34 -27.12
C SER A 145 -26.98 12.72 -27.03
N PHE A 146 -26.25 13.75 -26.60
CA PHE A 146 -26.74 15.14 -26.57
C PHE A 146 -26.48 15.91 -27.89
N ASN A 147 -25.69 15.36 -28.81
CA ASN A 147 -25.40 15.94 -30.13
C ASN A 147 -26.11 15.22 -31.29
N LEU A 148 -27.08 14.35 -30.97
CA LEU A 148 -28.03 13.72 -31.91
C LEU A 148 -29.45 14.22 -31.61
#